data_AF-A0A5K1G6F0-F1
#
_entry.id   AF-A0A5K1G6F0-F1
#
_cell.length_a   1.000
_cell.length_b   1.000
_cell.length_c   1.000
_cell.angle_alpha   90.00
_cell.angle_beta   90.00
_cell.angle_gamma   90.00
#
_symmetry.space_group_name_H-M   'P 1'
#
loop_
_entity.id
_entity.type
_entity.pdbx_description
1 polymer ?
#
loop_
_entity_poly.entity_id
_entity_poly.type
_entity_poly.pdbx_seq_one_letter_code
_entity_poly.pdbx_strand_id
1 'polypeptide(L)' 'DVPRVNGQLAVARAFGDQNLKAHLSSEPDVRLVQVNSGIEFVILASD' A
#
# COMPACT_ATOMS: atom_id res chain seq x y z
N ASP A 1 13.03 11.06 -10.56
CA ASP A 1 11.57 11.11 -10.74
C ASP A 1 10.89 9.88 -10.19
N VAL A 2 9.80 10.08 -9.46
CA VAL A 2 8.95 8.98 -8.96
C VAL A 2 7.93 8.67 -10.06
N PRO A 3 7.82 7.41 -10.52
CA PRO A 3 6.80 7.03 -11.49
C PRO A 3 5.40 7.24 -10.90
N ARG A 4 4.53 7.91 -11.65
CA ARG A 4 3.17 8.26 -11.22
C ARG A 4 2.12 7.63 -12.12
N VAL A 5 1.07 7.06 -11.56
CA VAL A 5 -0.16 6.70 -12.27
C VAL A 5 -0.77 7.98 -12.86
N ASN A 6 -0.94 8.00 -14.18
CA ASN A 6 -1.43 9.14 -14.96
C ASN A 6 -0.69 10.47 -14.67
N GLY A 7 0.58 10.43 -14.26
CA GLY A 7 1.35 11.63 -13.92
C GLY A 7 0.95 12.31 -12.60
N GLN A 8 -0.02 11.77 -11.85
CA GLN A 8 -0.58 12.40 -10.66
C GLN A 8 -0.25 11.63 -9.38
N LEU A 9 -0.49 10.32 -9.35
CA LEU A 9 -0.42 9.54 -8.11
C LEU A 9 0.83 8.66 -8.07
N ALA A 10 1.68 8.83 -7.04
CA ALA A 10 2.92 8.07 -6.87
C ALA A 10 2.70 6.65 -6.30
N VAL A 11 1.45 6.25 -6.07
CA VAL A 11 1.07 4.93 -5.57
C VAL A 11 0.14 4.22 -6.55
N ALA A 12 0.27 2.90 -6.66
CA ALA A 12 -0.56 2.06 -7.54
C ALA A 12 -1.83 1.52 -6.84
N ARG A 13 -1.93 1.69 -5.52
CA ARG A 13 -3.06 1.25 -4.70
C ARG A 13 -3.40 2.33 -3.68
N ALA A 14 -4.68 2.63 -3.54
CA ALA A 14 -5.20 3.46 -2.46
C ALA A 14 -6.70 3.17 -2.26
N PHE A 15 -7.22 3.57 -1.11
CA PHE A 15 -8.67 3.62 -0.89
C PHE A 15 -9.22 4.94 -1.47
N GLY A 16 -10.41 4.90 -2.09
CA GLY A 16 -11.07 6.12 -2.58
C GLY A 16 -10.72 6.45 -4.05
N ASP A 17 -10.58 7.75 -4.35
CA ASP A 17 -10.34 8.33 -5.69
C ASP A 17 -11.24 7.81 -6.81
N GLN A 18 -12.52 8.20 -6.76
CA GLN A 18 -13.55 7.80 -7.74
C GLN A 18 -13.13 8.03 -9.20
N ASN A 19 -12.36 9.10 -9.47
CA ASN A 19 -11.93 9.46 -10.83
C ASN A 19 -10.79 8.58 -11.36
N LEU A 20 -10.10 7.81 -10.51
CA LEU A 20 -8.95 6.97 -10.89
C LEU A 20 -9.17 5.47 -10.67
N LYS A 21 -10.37 5.06 -10.27
CA LYS A 21 -10.70 3.65 -9.94
C LYS A 21 -10.38 2.63 -11.04
N ALA A 22 -10.42 3.02 -12.31
CA ALA A 22 -10.06 2.10 -13.41
C ALA A 22 -8.56 1.73 -13.42
N HIS A 23 -7.71 2.55 -12.80
CA HIS A 23 -6.26 2.39 -12.75
C HIS A 23 -5.74 2.13 -11.33
N LEU A 24 -6.63 2.13 -10.34
CA LEU A 24 -6.30 2.03 -8.93
C LEU A 24 -7.00 0.83 -8.31
N SER A 25 -6.22 -0.04 -7.68
CA SER A 25 -6.78 -1.17 -6.93
C SER A 25 -6.87 -0.83 -5.44
N SER A 26 -8.00 -1.20 -4.84
CA SER A 26 -8.18 -1.20 -3.38
C SER A 26 -7.83 -2.54 -2.75
N GLU A 27 -7.37 -3.52 -3.54
CA GLU A 27 -7.02 -4.85 -3.03
C GLU A 27 -5.73 -4.79 -2.20
N PRO A 28 -5.77 -5.19 -0.92
CA PRO A 28 -4.59 -5.18 -0.06
C PRO A 28 -3.63 -6.33 -0.40
N ASP A 29 -2.33 -6.15 -0.10
CA ASP A 29 -1.42 -7.30 0.04
C ASP A 29 -1.57 -7.83 1.48
N VAL A 30 -1.92 -9.10 1.63
CA VAL A 30 -2.19 -9.73 2.92
C VAL A 30 -1.14 -10.80 3.19
N ARG A 31 -0.49 -10.72 4.35
CA ARG A 31 0.51 -11.71 4.78
C ARG A 31 0.20 -12.25 6.16
N LEU A 32 0.29 -13.57 6.29
CA LEU A 32 0.24 -14.26 7.58
C LEU A 32 1.66 -14.43 8.10
N VAL A 33 1.96 -13.88 9.27
CA VAL A 33 3.28 -13.97 9.90
C VAL A 33 3.11 -14.60 11.28
N GLN A 34 3.87 -15.67 11.53
CA GLN A 34 3.84 -16.36 12.83
C GLN A 34 4.71 -15.60 13.85
N VAL A 35 4.10 -15.21 14.96
CA VAL A 35 4.81 -14.57 16.08
C VAL A 35 5.53 -15.63 16.90
N ASN A 36 6.80 -15.39 17.23
CA ASN A 36 7.62 -16.27 18.08
C ASN A 36 8.47 -15.45 19.06
N SER A 37 9.19 -16.12 19.96
CA SER A 37 9.97 -15.49 21.04
C SER A 37 11.13 -14.62 20.56
N GLY A 38 11.53 -14.69 19.29
CA GLY A 38 12.54 -13.82 18.69
C GLY A 38 12.00 -12.50 18.11
N ILE A 39 10.68 -12.27 18.15
CA ILE A 39 10.06 -11.03 17.66
C ILE A 39 9.78 -10.11 18.85
N GLU A 40 10.39 -8.92 18.85
CA GLU A 40 10.21 -7.94 19.93
C GLU A 40 9.00 -7.03 19.70
N PHE A 41 8.88 -6.41 18.50
CA PHE A 41 7.77 -5.55 18.13
C PHE A 41 7.67 -5.36 16.60
N VAL A 42 6.58 -4.75 16.14
CA VAL A 42 6.35 -4.34 14.75
C VAL A 42 6.21 -2.82 14.71
N ILE A 43 6.89 -2.16 13.77
CA ILE A 43 6.71 -0.73 13.49
C ILE A 43 5.95 -0.58 12.18
N LEU A 44 4.93 0.27 12.20
CA LEU A 44 4.22 0.75 11.01
C LEU A 44 4.47 2.24 10.89
N ALA A 45 4.81 2.70 9.69
CA ALA A 45 5.06 4.10 9.39
C ALA A 45 4.52 4.44 7.99
N SER A 46 4.13 5.71 7.80
CA SER A 46 3.96 6.24 6.45
C SER A 46 5.33 6.50 5.82
N ASP A 47 5.32 6.69 4.50
CA ASP A 47 6.41 7.33 3.77
C ASP A 47 6.66 8.78 4.21
#